data_AF-A0A0D2QDI7-F1
#
_entry.id   AF-A0A0D2QDI7-F1
#
_cell.length_a   1.000
_cell.length_b   1.000
_cell.length_c   1.000
_cell.angle_alpha   90.00
_cell.angle_beta   90.00
_cell.angle_gamma   90.00
#
_symmetry.space_group_name_H-M   'P 1'
#
loop_
_entity.id
_entity.type
_entity.pdbx_description
1 polymer ?
#
loop_
_entity_poly.entity_id
_entity_poly.type
_entity_poly.pdbx_seq_one_letter_code
_entity_poly.pdbx_strand_id
1 'polypeptide(L)'
;MKKGVQLAKRLSPSLSTILNLNASTHSLLSSSPWWSASQHRGVKVNAIHLRPGNVIEKSGRVYQIVESEHKQRGRGGALMQVELRDVDNGNKVSLRFGPEEPVESLRHLTNCKYHWTYSASLLLT
;
A
#
# COMPACT_ATOMS: atom_id res chain seq x y z
N MET A 1 -6.33 -75.36 6.97
CA MET A 1 -6.50 -75.80 5.57
C MET A 1 -6.45 -74.57 4.66
N LYS A 2 -5.78 -74.75 3.51
CA LYS A 2 -5.47 -73.82 2.40
C LYS A 2 -6.73 -73.02 1.96
N LYS A 3 -6.70 -71.78 1.46
CA LYS A 3 -6.16 -71.19 0.20
C LYS A 3 -6.52 -69.67 0.27
N GLY A 4 -5.98 -68.68 -0.43
CA GLY A 4 -5.16 -68.56 -1.63
C GLY A 4 -5.30 -67.11 -2.13
N VAL A 5 -4.22 -66.56 -2.67
CA VAL A 5 -4.06 -65.21 -3.22
C VAL A 5 -4.72 -65.07 -4.59
N GLN A 6 -5.30 -63.91 -4.92
CA GLN A 6 -5.49 -63.34 -6.27
C GLN A 6 -5.61 -61.81 -6.07
N LEU A 7 -4.65 -60.92 -6.30
CA LEU A 7 -3.86 -60.52 -7.47
C LEU A 7 -4.65 -60.12 -8.74
N ALA A 8 -4.77 -58.80 -8.90
CA ALA A 8 -4.86 -57.99 -10.12
C ALA A 8 -6.07 -58.09 -11.07
N LYS A 9 -6.57 -56.91 -11.46
CA LYS A 9 -6.56 -56.41 -12.85
C LYS A 9 -6.80 -54.89 -12.87
N ARG A 10 -5.75 -54.15 -13.26
CA ARG A 10 -5.84 -52.78 -13.79
C ARG A 10 -6.84 -52.77 -14.94
N LEU A 11 -7.79 -51.85 -14.96
CA LEU A 11 -8.29 -51.20 -16.19
C LEU A 11 -8.82 -49.81 -15.82
N SER A 12 -8.12 -48.78 -16.29
CA SER A 12 -8.53 -47.38 -16.25
C SER A 12 -9.71 -47.13 -17.20
N PRO A 13 -10.81 -46.46 -16.80
CA PRO A 13 -11.75 -45.91 -17.76
C PRO A 13 -11.21 -44.56 -18.30
N SER A 14 -11.22 -44.49 -19.62
CA SER A 14 -10.67 -43.44 -20.50
C SER A 14 -11.25 -42.04 -20.28
N LEU A 15 -10.38 -41.04 -20.48
CA LEU A 15 -10.61 -39.60 -20.44
C LEU A 15 -11.51 -39.06 -21.57
N SER A 16 -12.71 -39.62 -21.78
CA SER A 16 -13.59 -39.13 -22.87
C SER A 16 -15.05 -38.99 -22.52
N THR A 17 -15.44 -39.18 -21.26
CA THR A 17 -16.85 -39.02 -20.87
C THR A 17 -16.99 -37.84 -19.92
N ILE A 18 -17.92 -36.94 -20.25
CA ILE A 18 -18.29 -35.68 -19.58
C ILE A 18 -17.63 -34.43 -20.20
N LEU A 19 -17.84 -34.24 -21.50
CA LEU A 19 -18.14 -32.91 -22.04
C LEU A 19 -19.59 -32.93 -22.52
N ASN A 20 -20.52 -32.55 -21.66
CA ASN A 20 -21.88 -32.23 -22.07
C ASN A 20 -22.13 -30.76 -21.74
N LEU A 21 -21.91 -29.90 -22.74
CA LEU A 21 -22.20 -28.48 -22.71
C LEU A 21 -23.68 -28.29 -23.04
N ASN A 22 -24.49 -27.95 -22.04
CA ASN A 22 -25.80 -27.33 -22.26
C ASN A 22 -25.74 -25.92 -21.71
N ALA A 23 -25.60 -24.96 -22.63
CA ALA A 23 -25.70 -23.53 -22.34
C ALA A 23 -27.19 -23.13 -22.33
N SER A 24 -27.71 -22.73 -21.17
CA SER A 24 -28.84 -21.80 -21.11
C SER A 24 -29.00 -21.22 -19.70
N THR A 25 -28.80 -19.90 -19.64
CA THR A 25 -29.37 -18.92 -18.69
C THR A 25 -29.07 -19.05 -17.19
N HIS A 26 -27.99 -18.39 -16.72
CA HIS A 26 -27.97 -17.62 -15.46
C HIS A 26 -26.91 -16.49 -15.55
N SER A 27 -27.40 -15.25 -15.70
CA SER A 27 -26.82 -13.97 -15.28
C SER A 27 -25.28 -13.84 -15.07
N LEU A 28 -24.63 -13.08 -15.95
CA LEU A 28 -23.51 -12.12 -15.72
C LEU A 28 -22.77 -12.16 -14.36
N LEU A 29 -22.19 -13.29 -13.95
CA LEU A 29 -21.40 -13.42 -12.71
C LEU A 29 -19.89 -13.18 -12.94
N SER A 30 -19.52 -12.21 -13.76
CA SER A 30 -18.11 -11.86 -13.97
C SER A 30 -17.96 -10.40 -14.40
N SER A 31 -18.03 -9.46 -13.47
CA SER A 31 -17.58 -8.10 -13.78
C SER A 31 -17.09 -7.27 -12.60
N SER A 32 -16.95 -7.87 -11.42
CA SER A 32 -16.16 -7.25 -10.34
C SER A 32 -14.94 -8.13 -10.14
N PRO A 33 -13.85 -7.90 -10.88
CA PRO A 33 -12.65 -8.66 -10.66
C PRO A 33 -12.16 -8.35 -9.23
N TRP A 34 -11.61 -9.36 -8.56
CA TRP A 34 -11.30 -9.33 -7.12
C TRP A 34 -10.44 -8.11 -6.68
N TRP A 35 -9.73 -7.48 -7.62
CA TRP A 35 -8.94 -6.26 -7.42
C TRP A 35 -9.78 -4.99 -7.26
N SER A 36 -11.10 -5.07 -7.40
CA SER A 36 -12.04 -3.96 -7.18
C SER A 36 -12.40 -3.76 -5.70
N ALA A 37 -11.82 -4.54 -4.79
CA ALA A 37 -12.04 -4.41 -3.36
C ALA A 37 -11.21 -3.25 -2.78
N SER A 38 -11.88 -2.12 -2.62
CA SER A 38 -11.53 -0.99 -1.75
C SER A 38 -10.18 -0.31 -2.01
N GLN A 39 -10.19 0.62 -2.96
CA GLN A 39 -9.19 1.69 -3.03
C GLN A 39 -9.40 2.68 -1.87
N HIS A 40 -9.17 2.27 -0.63
CA HIS A 40 -8.90 3.27 0.41
C HIS A 40 -7.58 3.92 0.03
N ARG A 41 -7.68 5.11 -0.61
CA ARG A 41 -6.54 5.79 -1.25
C ARG A 41 -5.45 6.26 -0.27
N GLY A 42 -5.70 6.15 1.04
CA GLY A 42 -4.76 6.50 2.09
C GLY A 42 -4.47 5.33 3.02
N VAL A 43 -3.18 5.14 3.34
CA VAL A 43 -2.75 4.24 4.43
C VAL A 43 -2.68 5.06 5.71
N LYS A 44 -3.30 4.57 6.79
CA LYS A 44 -3.16 5.18 8.12
C LYS A 44 -1.78 4.84 8.67
N VAL A 45 -1.02 5.87 9.04
CA VAL A 45 0.36 5.77 9.53
C VAL A 45 0.48 6.60 10.80
N ASN A 46 1.19 6.10 11.81
CA ASN A 46 1.42 6.86 13.05
C ASN A 46 2.32 8.07 12.80
N ALA A 47 2.11 9.13 13.57
CA ALA A 47 2.87 10.37 13.46
C ALA A 47 4.40 10.20 13.64
N ILE A 48 4.85 9.22 14.43
CA ILE A 48 6.29 8.88 14.61
C ILE A 48 6.97 8.51 13.27
N HIS A 49 6.24 7.92 12.34
CA HIS A 49 6.78 7.46 11.05
C HIS A 49 6.76 8.55 9.98
N LEU A 50 6.27 9.75 10.29
CA LEU A 50 6.30 10.87 9.37
C LEU A 50 7.74 11.33 9.14
N ARG A 51 8.06 11.61 7.87
CA ARG A 51 9.37 12.07 7.42
C ARG A 51 9.19 13.21 6.41
N PRO A 52 10.15 14.14 6.31
CA PRO A 52 10.16 15.15 5.26
C PRO A 52 10.01 14.52 3.88
N GLY A 53 9.22 15.16 3.01
CA GLY A 53 8.90 14.67 1.68
C GLY A 53 7.71 13.70 1.63
N ASN A 54 7.17 13.24 2.76
CA ASN A 54 5.89 12.52 2.75
C ASN A 54 4.74 13.46 2.41
N VAL A 55 3.68 12.89 1.82
CA VAL A 55 2.41 13.59 1.58
C VAL A 55 1.34 12.99 2.48
N ILE A 56 0.63 13.86 3.19
CA ILE A 56 -0.43 13.51 4.13
C ILE A 56 -1.71 14.26 3.81
N GLU A 57 -2.84 13.67 4.18
CA GLU A 57 -4.13 14.33 4.13
C GLU A 57 -4.58 14.71 5.54
N LYS A 58 -5.01 15.96 5.72
CA LYS A 58 -5.60 16.43 6.97
C LYS A 58 -6.74 17.41 6.66
N SER A 59 -7.90 17.15 7.24
CA SER A 59 -9.10 17.99 7.05
C SER A 59 -9.50 18.18 5.58
N GLY A 60 -9.34 17.13 4.76
CA GLY A 60 -9.66 17.15 3.33
C GLY A 60 -8.70 17.96 2.45
N ARG A 61 -7.54 18.35 2.99
CA ARG A 61 -6.46 19.03 2.27
C ARG A 61 -5.20 18.19 2.28
N VAL A 62 -4.44 18.29 1.19
CA VAL A 62 -3.21 17.54 0.97
C VAL A 62 -2.02 18.42 1.30
N TYR A 63 -1.14 17.90 2.16
CA TYR A 63 0.06 18.60 2.60
C TYR A 63 1.30 17.77 2.35
N GLN A 64 2.36 18.42 1.91
CA GLN A 64 3.71 17.87 1.90
C GLN A 64 4.43 18.21 3.21
N ILE A 65 5.08 17.23 3.82
CA ILE A 65 5.89 17.45 5.01
C ILE A 65 7.21 18.11 4.63
N VAL A 66 7.46 19.29 5.19
CA VAL A 66 8.70 20.05 5.00
C VAL A 66 9.71 19.65 6.07
N GLU A 67 9.28 19.61 7.33
CA GLU A 67 10.13 19.33 8.47
C GLU A 67 9.37 18.51 9.52
N SER A 68 10.08 17.63 10.22
CA SER A 68 9.52 16.83 11.30
C SER A 68 10.50 16.83 12.47
N GLU A 69 10.05 17.30 13.62
CA GLU A 69 10.85 17.40 14.84
C GLU A 69 10.17 16.64 15.98
N HIS A 70 10.95 15.77 16.63
CA HIS A 70 10.50 15.03 17.81
C HIS A 70 10.94 15.80 19.06
N LYS A 71 10.01 16.46 19.75
CA LYS A 71 10.30 17.23 20.96
C LYS A 71 9.91 16.45 22.21
N GLN A 72 10.90 16.13 23.04
CA GLN A 72 10.69 15.60 24.40
C GLN A 72 10.42 16.78 25.35
N ARG A 73 9.26 16.82 26.01
CA ARG A 73 8.91 17.92 26.94
C ARG A 73 9.26 17.64 28.41
N GLY A 74 9.87 16.48 28.72
CA GLY A 74 10.20 16.05 30.08
C GLY A 74 9.99 14.55 30.27
N ARG A 75 9.62 14.16 31.50
CA ARG A 75 9.63 12.76 31.98
C ARG A 75 8.56 11.82 31.40
N GLY A 76 7.63 12.29 30.56
CA GLY A 76 6.53 11.42 30.10
C GLY A 76 5.76 11.88 28.87
N GLY A 77 6.25 12.86 28.12
CA GLY A 77 5.53 13.38 26.95
C GLY A 77 6.47 13.69 25.80
N ALA A 78 6.29 12.94 24.71
CA ALA A 78 6.85 13.25 23.41
C ALA A 78 5.78 13.89 22.54
N LEU A 79 6.13 14.95 21.80
CA LEU A 79 5.27 15.55 20.79
C LEU A 79 6.02 15.64 19.48
N MET A 80 5.31 15.32 18.41
CA MET A 80 5.81 15.49 17.05
C MET A 80 5.38 16.87 16.57
N GLN A 81 6.34 17.76 16.35
CA GLN A 81 6.10 19.02 15.66
C GLN A 81 6.38 18.80 14.16
N VAL A 82 5.38 19.02 13.33
CA VAL A 82 5.49 18.77 11.89
C VAL A 82 5.15 20.06 11.15
N GLU A 83 6.06 20.50 10.30
CA GLU A 83 5.82 21.60 9.38
C GLU A 83 5.35 21.05 8.05
N LEU A 84 4.20 21.56 7.64
CA LEU A 84 3.47 21.14 6.46
C LEU A 84 3.44 22.27 5.46
N ARG A 85 3.47 21.91 4.18
CA ARG A 85 3.24 22.83 3.06
C ARG A 85 2.04 22.34 2.28
N ASP A 86 1.05 23.20 2.10
CA ASP A 86 -0.10 22.93 1.25
C ASP A 86 0.39 22.69 -0.20
N VAL A 87 -0.05 21.61 -0.83
CA VAL A 87 0.35 21.27 -2.21
C VAL A 87 -0.29 22.23 -3.22
N ASP A 88 -1.52 22.68 -2.94
CA ASP A 88 -2.28 23.52 -3.87
C ASP A 88 -1.88 24.99 -3.72
N ASN A 89 -1.84 25.47 -2.47
CA ASN A 89 -1.64 26.89 -2.18
C ASN A 89 -0.19 27.24 -1.79
N GLY A 90 0.65 26.25 -1.51
CA GLY A 90 2.04 26.45 -1.07
C GLY A 90 2.21 27.03 0.34
N ASN A 91 1.11 27.26 1.08
CA ASN A 91 1.12 27.83 2.42
C ASN A 91 1.75 26.87 3.44
N LYS A 92 2.53 27.42 4.39
CA LYS A 92 3.17 26.63 5.45
C LYS A 92 2.33 26.65 6.73
N VAL A 93 2.12 25.48 7.32
CA VAL A 93 1.35 25.32 8.55
C VAL A 93 2.13 24.42 9.50
N SER A 94 2.21 24.79 10.78
CA SER A 94 2.80 23.95 11.81
C SER A 94 1.70 23.22 12.58
N LEU A 95 1.72 21.89 12.53
CA LEU A 95 0.83 21.04 13.31
C LEU A 95 1.63 20.27 14.36
N ARG A 96 0.93 19.89 15.43
CA ARG A 96 1.49 19.11 16.53
C ARG A 96 0.68 17.84 16.66
N PHE A 97 1.37 16.71 16.62
CA PHE A 97 0.77 15.39 16.70
C PHE A 97 1.25 14.66 17.95
N GLY A 98 0.36 13.84 18.51
CA GLY A 98 0.76 12.80 19.46
C GLY A 98 1.57 11.71 18.77
N PRO A 99 2.48 11.01 19.46
CA PRO A 99 3.31 9.96 18.86
C PRO A 99 2.49 8.84 18.20
N GLU A 100 1.39 8.45 18.84
CA GLU A 100 0.47 7.41 18.39
C GLU A 100 -0.73 7.96 17.58
N GLU A 101 -0.74 9.25 17.24
CA GLU A 101 -1.84 9.81 16.46
C GLU A 101 -1.79 9.25 15.03
N PRO A 102 -2.87 8.61 14.54
CA PRO A 102 -2.92 8.10 13.19
C PRO A 102 -3.15 9.25 12.20
N VAL A 103 -2.35 9.28 11.14
CA VAL A 103 -2.41 10.25 10.05
C VAL A 103 -2.60 9.51 8.74
N GLU A 104 -3.44 10.04 7.85
CA GLU A 104 -3.66 9.46 6.52
C GLU A 104 -2.50 9.87 5.60
N SER A 105 -1.74 8.88 5.13
CA SER A 105 -0.65 9.07 4.18
C SER A 105 -1.04 8.56 2.80
N LEU A 106 -0.78 9.39 1.78
CA LEU A 106 -1.11 9.11 0.38
C LEU A 106 0.05 8.43 -0.39
N ARG A 107 1.11 7.99 0.30
CA ARG A 107 2.43 7.70 -0.29
C ARG A 107 2.54 6.41 -1.12
N HIS A 108 1.48 5.61 -1.28
CA HIS A 108 1.64 4.27 -1.87
C HIS A 108 1.87 4.21 -3.40
N LEU A 109 2.03 5.34 -4.10
CA LEU A 109 2.13 5.35 -5.57
C LEU A 109 3.44 5.90 -6.17
N THR A 110 4.36 6.48 -5.39
CA THR A 110 5.49 7.20 -6.00
C THR A 110 6.79 6.98 -5.24
N ASN A 111 7.29 5.75 -5.25
CA ASN A 111 8.69 5.46 -4.93
C ASN A 111 9.58 5.92 -6.10
N CYS A 112 9.61 7.21 -6.39
CA CYS A 112 10.57 7.81 -7.31
C CYS A 112 11.68 8.43 -6.46
N LYS A 113 12.73 7.65 -6.25
CA LYS A 113 14.01 8.11 -5.70
C LYS A 113 14.47 9.33 -6.50
N TYR A 114 14.59 10.48 -5.86
CA TYR A 114 15.31 11.62 -6.45
C TYR A 114 16.80 11.28 -6.47
N HIS A 115 17.30 10.86 -7.63
CA HIS A 115 18.72 10.71 -7.90
C HIS A 115 19.26 12.08 -8.29
N TRP A 116 20.05 12.73 -7.42
CA TRP A 116 20.75 13.96 -7.75
C TRP A 116 22.15 13.61 -8.27
N THR A 117 22.32 13.51 -9.58
CA THR A 117 23.67 13.58 -10.18
C THR A 117 24.03 15.05 -10.35
N TYR A 118 24.94 15.56 -9.52
CA TYR A 118 25.72 16.75 -9.87
C TYR A 118 26.77 16.33 -10.91
N SER A 119 26.52 16.61 -12.19
CA SER A 119 27.57 16.52 -13.20
C SER A 119 28.35 17.83 -13.19
N ALA A 120 29.60 17.74 -12.76
CA ALA A 120 30.59 18.82 -12.76
C ALA A 120 30.77 19.43 -14.16
N SER A 121 30.92 20.76 -14.22
CA SER A 121 31.58 21.42 -15.33
C SER A 121 32.92 21.95 -14.80
N LEU A 122 33.96 21.12 -14.95
CA LEU A 122 35.33 21.57 -14.89
C LEU A 122 35.59 22.31 -16.21
N LEU A 123 35.69 23.64 -16.18
CA LEU A 123 36.18 24.42 -17.33
C LEU A 123 37.43 25.22 -16.93
N LEU A 124 38.53 24.72 -17.48
CA LEU A 124 39.80 25.35 -17.91
C LEU A 124 40.26 26.65 -17.24
N THR A 125 41.49 26.63 -16.73
CA THR A 125 42.44 27.76 -16.77
C THR A 125 43.84 27.22 -17.03
#